data_AF-A0AAV1FV43-F1
#
_entry.id   AF-A0AAV1FV43-F1
#
_cell.length_a   1.000
_cell.length_b   1.000
_cell.length_c   1.000
_cell.angle_alpha   90.00
_cell.angle_beta   90.00
_cell.angle_gamma   90.00
#
_symmetry.space_group_name_H-M   'P 1'
#
loop_
_entity.id
_entity.type
_entity.pdbx_description
1 polymer ?
#
loop_
_entity_poly.entity_id
_entity_poly.type
_entity_poly.pdbx_seq_one_letter_code
_entity_poly.pdbx_strand_id
1 'polypeptide(L)'
;MYPPNPWKQISSDAIDLINNLLQVKMRKRYSVDKSLSHSYLQDYQTWLDLRELETKLGGRYITHESDDSRWQAYARDHTLPYPAHLVPPPPAPASDNEEGGEDADVQGLTERVSIL
;
A
#
# COMPACT_ATOMS: atom_id res chain seq x y z
N MET A 1 15.71 27.69 3.28
CA MET A 1 14.23 27.66 3.22
C MET A 1 13.82 27.68 1.76
N TYR A 2 12.85 26.85 1.39
CA TYR A 2 12.34 26.81 0.02
C TYR A 2 11.71 28.16 -0.39
N PRO A 3 11.82 28.56 -1.66
CA PRO A 3 11.18 29.79 -2.15
C PRO A 3 9.65 29.69 -2.00
N PRO A 4 8.95 30.79 -1.69
CA PRO A 4 7.52 30.74 -1.36
C PRO A 4 6.60 30.25 -2.48
N ASN A 5 7.02 30.25 -3.75
CA ASN A 5 6.24 29.68 -4.84
C ASN A 5 7.04 28.54 -5.49
N PRO A 6 6.51 27.30 -5.62
CA PRO A 6 5.17 26.80 -5.24
C PRO A 6 5.03 26.35 -3.77
N TRP A 7 6.10 26.39 -2.99
CA TRP A 7 6.18 25.71 -1.69
C TRP A 7 5.23 26.23 -0.61
N LYS A 8 4.71 27.47 -0.73
CA LYS A 8 3.68 27.98 0.18
C LYS A 8 2.34 27.25 0.04
N GLN A 9 2.07 26.63 -1.10
CA GLN A 9 0.82 25.91 -1.36
C GLN A 9 0.92 24.42 -0.99
N ILE A 10 2.12 23.93 -0.71
CA ILE A 10 2.41 22.53 -0.45
C ILE A 10 2.40 22.32 1.07
N SER A 11 1.72 21.26 1.54
CA SER A 11 1.69 20.92 2.98
C SER A 11 3.08 20.53 3.48
N SER A 12 3.37 20.76 4.77
CA SER A 12 4.65 20.37 5.39
C SER A 12 5.00 18.91 5.14
N ASP A 13 3.99 18.03 5.20
CA ASP A 13 4.17 16.59 5.04
C ASP A 13 4.51 16.21 3.60
N ALA A 14 3.91 16.90 2.62
CA ALA A 14 4.30 16.73 1.22
C ALA A 14 5.75 17.17 0.98
N ILE A 15 6.16 18.30 1.59
CA ILE A 15 7.53 18.79 1.51
C ILE A 15 8.50 17.77 2.13
N ASP A 16 8.17 17.19 3.28
CA ASP A 16 9.00 16.18 3.93
C ASP A 16 9.15 14.93 3.07
N LEU A 17 8.05 14.42 2.49
CA LEU A 17 8.09 13.31 1.56
C LEU A 17 9.01 13.61 0.35
N ILE A 18 8.83 14.77 -0.28
CA ILE A 18 9.65 15.20 -1.43
C ILE A 18 11.13 15.26 -1.05
N ASN A 19 11.47 15.84 0.10
CA ASN A 19 12.84 15.94 0.59
C ASN A 19 13.49 14.56 0.76
N ASN A 20 12.74 13.62 1.30
CA ASN A 20 13.19 12.28 1.57
C ASN A 20 13.31 11.42 0.30
N LEU A 21 12.48 11.69 -0.71
CA LEU A 21 12.54 11.07 -2.04
C LEU A 21 13.67 11.61 -2.92
N LEU A 22 13.91 12.93 -2.89
CA LEU A 22 14.92 13.63 -3.69
C LEU A 22 16.27 13.76 -2.97
N GLN A 23 16.54 12.89 -2.01
CA GLN A 23 17.77 12.93 -1.23
C GLN A 23 18.99 12.62 -2.11
N VAL A 24 19.98 13.52 -2.10
CA VAL A 24 21.20 13.42 -2.93
C VAL A 24 22.06 12.22 -2.52
N LYS A 25 22.11 11.94 -1.21
CA LYS A 25 22.79 10.75 -0.70
C LYS A 25 21.86 9.54 -0.81
N MET A 26 22.16 8.64 -1.74
CA MET A 26 21.38 7.40 -1.96
C MET A 26 21.09 6.61 -0.68
N ARG A 27 22.07 6.47 0.22
CA ARG A 27 21.89 5.78 1.52
C ARG A 27 20.81 6.38 2.43
N LYS A 28 20.44 7.65 2.21
CA LYS A 28 19.43 8.37 2.99
C LYS A 28 18.11 8.54 2.23
N ARG A 29 18.05 8.17 0.95
CA ARG A 29 16.83 8.23 0.14
C ARG A 29 15.83 7.20 0.65
N TYR A 30 14.55 7.55 0.68
CA TYR A 30 13.53 6.59 1.04
C TYR A 30 13.45 5.47 0.00
N SER A 31 13.36 4.23 0.50
CA SER A 31 12.92 3.09 -0.30
C SER A 31 11.44 3.23 -0.65
N VAL A 32 10.98 2.41 -1.59
CA VAL A 32 9.56 2.35 -1.96
C VAL A 32 8.70 2.10 -0.72
N ASP A 33 9.05 1.11 0.11
CA ASP A 33 8.30 0.78 1.34
C ASP A 33 8.24 1.95 2.33
N LYS A 34 9.36 2.66 2.49
CA LYS A 34 9.45 3.81 3.40
C LYS A 34 8.65 5.01 2.90
N SER A 35 8.65 5.22 1.59
CA SER A 35 7.83 6.26 0.95
C SER A 35 6.35 5.95 1.09
N LEU A 36 5.93 4.71 0.85
CA LEU A 36 4.53 4.29 1.02
C LEU A 36 4.07 4.43 2.46
N SER A 37 4.93 4.19 3.43
CA SER A 37 4.62 4.33 4.86
C SER A 37 4.56 5.79 5.35
N HIS A 38 4.85 6.77 4.50
CA HIS A 38 4.87 8.18 4.89
C HIS A 38 3.46 8.73 5.09
N SER A 39 3.25 9.54 6.14
CA SER A 39 1.93 10.10 6.53
C SER A 39 1.17 10.76 5.37
N TYR A 40 1.90 11.41 4.46
CA TYR A 40 1.32 12.04 3.28
C TYR A 40 0.67 11.06 2.29
N LEU A 41 1.18 9.83 2.17
CA LEU A 41 0.58 8.78 1.33
C LEU A 41 -0.36 7.85 2.13
N GLN A 42 -0.31 7.92 3.46
CA GLN A 42 -1.19 7.18 4.36
C GLN A 42 -2.53 7.91 4.55
N ASP A 43 -3.13 8.36 3.46
CA ASP A 43 -4.45 8.97 3.43
C ASP A 43 -5.46 8.05 2.73
N TYR A 44 -6.70 8.07 3.21
CA TYR A 44 -7.76 7.21 2.70
C TYR A 44 -8.05 7.49 1.22
N GLN A 45 -8.10 8.77 0.84
CA GLN A 45 -8.37 9.16 -0.54
C GLN A 45 -7.22 8.73 -1.47
N THR A 46 -5.98 8.93 -1.03
CA THR A 46 -4.80 8.50 -1.81
C THR A 46 -4.80 6.99 -2.02
N TRP A 47 -5.16 6.21 -0.99
CA TRP A 47 -5.29 4.76 -1.11
C TRP A 47 -6.40 4.36 -2.11
N LEU A 48 -7.55 5.02 -2.08
CA LEU A 48 -8.63 4.78 -3.04
C LEU A 48 -8.17 5.02 -4.49
N ASP A 49 -7.50 6.15 -4.73
CA ASP A 49 -7.00 6.51 -6.06
C ASP A 49 -5.97 5.47 -6.58
N LEU A 50 -5.09 4.98 -5.69
CA LEU A 50 -4.14 3.90 -6.00
C LEU A 50 -4.86 2.60 -6.36
N ARG A 51 -5.87 2.21 -5.58
CA ARG A 51 -6.66 1.00 -5.85
C ARG A 51 -7.45 1.10 -7.16
N GLU A 52 -7.97 2.27 -7.49
CA GLU A 52 -8.66 2.50 -8.76
C GLU A 52 -7.68 2.36 -9.94
N LEU A 53 -6.46 2.90 -9.81
CA LEU A 53 -5.41 2.75 -10.81
C LEU A 53 -5.02 1.28 -11.00
N GLU A 54 -4.80 0.55 -9.91
CA GLU A 54 -4.48 -0.89 -9.94
C GLU A 54 -5.59 -1.72 -10.61
N THR A 55 -6.85 -1.39 -10.31
CA THR A 55 -8.01 -2.03 -10.94
C THR A 55 -8.04 -1.78 -12.44
N LYS A 56 -7.74 -0.54 -12.88
CA LYS A 56 -7.62 -0.19 -14.30
C LYS A 56 -6.46 -0.91 -15.00
N LEU A 57 -5.37 -1.18 -14.27
CA LEU A 57 -4.20 -1.90 -14.77
C LEU A 57 -4.34 -3.42 -14.70
N GLY A 58 -5.36 -3.93 -14.02
CA GLY A 58 -5.62 -5.37 -13.87
C GLY A 58 -4.64 -6.09 -12.92
N GLY A 59 -3.97 -5.37 -12.03
CA GLY A 59 -2.98 -5.95 -11.11
C GLY A 59 -2.67 -5.07 -9.91
N ARG A 60 -2.26 -5.69 -8.80
CA ARG A 60 -1.82 -5.00 -7.57
C ARG A 60 -0.30 -4.85 -7.59
N TYR A 61 0.18 -3.61 -7.52
CA TYR A 61 1.60 -3.27 -7.68
C TYR A 61 2.17 -2.48 -6.50
N ILE A 62 1.32 -1.67 -5.85
CA ILE A 62 1.72 -0.68 -4.85
C ILE A 62 1.05 -0.99 -3.50
N THR A 63 -0.24 -1.31 -3.52
CA THR A 63 -0.98 -1.60 -2.28
C THR A 63 -0.80 -3.06 -1.86
N HIS A 64 -1.13 -3.37 -0.60
CA HIS A 64 -1.15 -4.75 -0.10
C HIS A 64 -2.55 -5.12 0.45
N GLU A 65 -2.90 -6.41 0.49
CA GLU A 65 -4.21 -6.87 0.98
C GLU A 65 -4.49 -6.47 2.44
N SER A 66 -3.43 -6.30 3.24
CA SER A 66 -3.51 -5.77 4.61
C SER A 66 -4.04 -4.33 4.66
N ASP A 67 -3.81 -3.53 3.62
CA ASP A 67 -4.34 -2.18 3.54
C ASP A 67 -5.87 -2.21 3.39
N ASP A 68 -6.43 -3.18 2.66
CA ASP A 68 -7.87 -3.29 2.45
C ASP A 68 -8.60 -3.46 3.79
N SER A 69 -8.15 -4.37 4.64
CA SER A 69 -8.76 -4.59 5.97
C SER A 69 -8.67 -3.36 6.86
N ARG A 70 -7.51 -2.67 6.82
CA ARG A 70 -7.28 -1.46 7.61
C ARG A 70 -8.16 -0.31 7.15
N TRP A 71 -8.24 -0.05 5.84
CA TRP A 71 -9.01 1.04 5.27
C TRP A 71 -10.51 0.77 5.28
N GLN A 72 -10.94 -0.49 5.19
CA GLN A 72 -12.33 -0.87 5.37
C GLN A 72 -12.82 -0.59 6.81
N ALA A 73 -12.02 -0.93 7.82
CA ALA A 73 -12.32 -0.60 9.21
C ALA A 73 -12.36 0.93 9.42
N TYR A 74 -11.37 1.65 8.88
CA TYR A 74 -11.31 3.10 8.92
C TYR A 74 -12.55 3.75 8.28
N ALA A 75 -12.98 3.27 7.11
CA ALA A 75 -14.15 3.79 6.41
C ALA A 75 -15.44 3.53 7.19
N ARG A 76 -15.59 2.34 7.80
CA ARG A 76 -16.73 2.03 8.67
C ARG A 76 -16.79 2.95 9.88
N ASP A 77 -15.66 3.18 10.55
CA ASP A 77 -15.60 3.97 11.77
C ASP A 77 -15.83 5.48 11.49
N HIS A 78 -15.41 5.96 10.31
CA HIS A 78 -15.60 7.36 9.88
C HIS A 78 -16.84 7.59 9.01
N THR A 79 -17.67 6.55 8.78
CA THR A 79 -18.85 6.60 7.90
C THR A 79 -18.51 7.11 6.48
N LEU A 80 -17.35 6.72 5.96
CA LEU A 80 -16.88 7.10 4.62
C LEU A 80 -17.37 6.10 3.56
N PRO A 81 -17.58 6.54 2.30
CA PRO A 81 -17.94 5.65 1.22
C PRO A 81 -16.77 4.71 0.90
N TYR A 82 -17.03 3.40 0.91
CA TYR A 82 -16.08 2.36 0.50
C TYR A 82 -16.54 1.74 -0.83
N PRO A 83 -15.71 1.72 -1.89
CA PRO A 83 -16.14 1.21 -3.19
C PRO A 83 -16.44 -0.29 -3.15
N ALA A 84 -17.61 -0.69 -3.67
CA ALA A 84 -18.06 -2.08 -3.63
C ALA A 84 -17.12 -3.05 -4.37
N HIS A 85 -16.42 -2.59 -5.41
CA HIS A 85 -15.45 -3.41 -6.16
C HIS A 85 -14.12 -3.64 -5.42
N LEU A 86 -13.88 -2.91 -4.32
CA LEU A 86 -12.73 -3.12 -3.43
C LEU A 86 -13.08 -3.98 -2.22
N VAL A 87 -14.34 -4.41 -2.08
CA VAL A 87 -14.75 -5.34 -1.03
C VAL A 87 -14.29 -6.72 -1.45
N PRO A 88 -13.48 -7.42 -0.64
CA PRO A 88 -13.12 -8.81 -0.93
C PRO A 88 -14.41 -9.62 -1.12
N PRO A 89 -14.50 -10.48 -2.15
CA PRO A 89 -15.63 -11.37 -2.27
C PRO A 89 -15.76 -12.17 -0.97
N PRO A 90 -17.00 -12.37 -0.47
CA PRO A 90 -17.20 -13.18 0.73
C PRO A 90 -16.53 -14.53 0.52
N PRO A 91 -15.88 -15.11 1.55
CA PRO A 91 -15.31 -16.45 1.44
C PRO A 91 -16.42 -17.37 0.94
N ALA A 92 -16.14 -18.10 -0.14
CA ALA A 92 -17.08 -19.08 -0.67
C ALA A 92 -17.55 -19.95 0.50
N PRO A 93 -18.85 -20.32 0.57
CA PRO A 93 -19.32 -21.21 1.60
C PRO A 93 -18.39 -22.43 1.61
N ALA A 94 -17.76 -22.67 2.75
CA ALA A 94 -16.92 -23.84 2.94
C ALA A 94 -17.73 -25.04 2.46
N SER A 95 -17.36 -25.58 1.30
CA SER A 95 -17.84 -26.89 0.93
C SER A 95 -17.11 -27.80 1.90
N ASP A 96 -17.82 -28.24 2.94
CA ASP A 96 -17.44 -29.36 3.79
C ASP A 96 -17.12 -30.54 2.86
N ASN A 97 -15.85 -30.66 2.50
CA ASN A 97 -15.30 -31.87 1.92
C ASN A 97 -13.87 -31.99 2.42
N GLU A 98 -13.75 -32.33 3.70
CA GLU A 98 -12.53 -32.94 4.22
C GLU A 98 -12.30 -34.26 3.49
N GLU A 99 -11.30 -34.31 2.61
CA GLU A 99 -10.51 -35.53 2.39
C GLU A 99 -9.14 -35.14 1.83
N GLY A 100 -8.11 -35.75 2.43
CA GLY A 100 -6.74 -35.22 2.47
C GLY A 100 -5.94 -35.27 1.18
N GLY A 101 -4.78 -34.61 1.22
CA GLY A 101 -3.83 -34.59 0.12
C GLY A 101 -2.65 -33.66 0.34
N GLU A 102 -1.64 -34.17 1.06
CA GLU A 102 -0.22 -33.98 0.76
C GLU A 102 0.44 -32.61 1.05
N ASP A 103 1.23 -32.60 2.14
CA ASP A 103 2.41 -31.78 2.33
C ASP A 103 3.30 -31.84 1.06
N ALA A 104 3.36 -30.74 0.31
CA ALA A 104 4.40 -30.52 -0.69
C ALA A 104 4.69 -29.01 -0.88
N ASP A 105 5.78 -28.59 -0.22
CA ASP A 105 6.82 -27.76 -0.82
C ASP A 105 6.48 -26.30 -1.23
N VAL A 106 6.54 -25.38 -0.25
CA VAL A 106 6.93 -23.97 -0.50
C VAL A 106 7.87 -23.43 0.59
N GLN A 107 8.95 -24.16 0.91
CA GLN A 107 10.09 -23.62 1.68
C GLN A 107 11.15 -22.98 0.76
N GLY A 108 10.71 -22.18 -0.22
CA GLY A 108 11.55 -21.80 -1.38
C GLY A 108 11.87 -20.32 -1.57
N LEU A 109 11.70 -19.42 -0.59
CA LEU A 109 11.95 -17.98 -0.81
C LEU A 109 12.61 -17.19 0.33
N THR A 110 13.39 -17.83 1.21
CA THR A 110 14.16 -17.12 2.24
C THR A 110 15.67 -17.03 2.01
N GLU A 111 16.21 -17.57 0.90
CA GLU A 111 17.62 -17.40 0.56
C GLU A 111 17.78 -16.83 -0.83
N ARG A 112 18.00 -15.52 -0.94
CA ARG A 112 18.93 -14.87 -1.91
C ARG A 112 18.74 -13.36 -2.03
N VAL A 113 19.10 -12.61 -1.00
CA VAL A 113 19.83 -11.33 -1.18
C VAL A 113 20.85 -11.19 -0.07
N SER A 114 21.89 -12.03 -0.11
CA SER A 114 23.21 -11.67 0.39
C SER A 114 24.11 -11.62 -0.82
N ILE A 115 24.32 -10.41 -1.35
CA ILE A 115 25.46 -10.13 -2.22
C ILE A 115 26.09 -8.86 -1.67
N LEU A 116 27.40 -9.00 -1.46
CA LEU A 116 28.38 -8.11 -0.85
C LEU A 116 28.32 -6.65 -1.28
#